data_AF-A0A6G6K304-F1
#
_entry.id   AF-A0A6G6K304-F1
#
_cell.length_a   1.000
_cell.length_b   1.000
_cell.length_c   1.000
_cell.angle_alpha   90.00
_cell.angle_beta   90.00
_cell.angle_gamma   90.00
#
_symmetry.space_group_name_H-M   'P 1'
#
loop_
_entity.id
_entity.type
_entity.pdbx_description
1 polymer ?
#
loop_
_entity_poly.entity_id
_entity_poly.type
_entity_poly.pdbx_seq_one_letter_code
_entity_poly.pdbx_strand_id
1 'polypeptide(L)'
;MNFDDYTKLICSDIAERGYDVFLPCACVPGDKPAMFVLKGELTSGGEEIEAGAWVAERFTEHSDLFFAFRAGGRRIHICWLQNAMIRERVHVQVEEGEE
;
A
#
# COMPACT_ATOMS: atom_id res chain seq x y z
N MET A 1 11.44 9.12 1.90
CA MET A 1 11.60 7.66 1.66
C MET A 1 11.55 7.37 0.15
N ASN A 2 12.19 6.30 -0.36
CA ASN A 2 12.05 5.82 -1.75
C ASN A 2 11.12 4.57 -1.82
N PHE A 3 10.84 4.07 -3.03
CA PHE A 3 9.88 2.98 -3.23
C PHE A 3 10.36 1.63 -2.64
N ASP A 4 11.66 1.34 -2.75
CA ASP A 4 12.26 0.12 -2.19
C ASP A 4 12.19 0.12 -0.65
N ASP A 5 12.51 1.26 -0.05
CA ASP A 5 12.46 1.44 1.40
C ASP A 5 11.02 1.31 1.92
N TYR A 6 10.05 1.89 1.18
CA TYR A 6 8.64 1.73 1.49
C TYR A 6 8.21 0.26 1.39
N THR A 7 8.60 -0.43 0.33
CA THR A 7 8.29 -1.87 0.14
C THR A 7 8.83 -2.71 1.29
N LYS A 8 10.09 -2.49 1.70
CA LYS A 8 10.69 -3.20 2.84
C LYS A 8 9.96 -2.92 4.15
N LEU A 9 9.57 -1.67 4.38
CA LEU A 9 8.82 -1.27 5.58
C LEU A 9 7.48 -2.01 5.67
N ILE A 10 6.73 -2.07 4.57
CA ILE A 10 5.46 -2.79 4.50
C ILE A 10 5.66 -4.28 4.72
N CYS A 11 6.63 -4.91 4.05
CA CYS A 11 6.94 -6.33 4.25
C CYS A 11 7.32 -6.64 5.71
N SER A 12 8.09 -5.76 6.35
CA SER A 12 8.47 -5.91 7.76
C SER A 12 7.25 -5.81 8.67
N ASP A 13 6.37 -4.82 8.45
CA ASP A 13 5.16 -4.64 9.27
C ASP A 13 4.22 -5.85 9.17
N ILE A 14 4.04 -6.39 7.95
CA ILE A 14 3.26 -7.61 7.72
C ILE A 14 3.90 -8.81 8.40
N ALA A 15 5.22 -8.95 8.34
CA ALA A 15 5.93 -10.07 8.96
C ALA A 15 5.86 -10.00 10.50
N GLU A 16 5.89 -8.80 11.08
CA GLU A 16 5.83 -8.59 12.53
C GLU A 16 4.42 -8.69 13.09
N ARG A 17 3.44 -8.08 12.43
CA ARG A 17 2.08 -7.95 12.94
C ARG A 17 1.13 -9.01 12.37
N GLY A 18 1.39 -9.46 11.16
CA GLY A 18 0.54 -10.39 10.40
C GLY A 18 -0.32 -9.69 9.34
N TYR A 19 -0.64 -10.43 8.27
CA TYR A 19 -1.51 -9.96 7.18
C TYR A 19 -2.89 -9.48 7.66
N ASP A 20 -3.48 -10.19 8.62
CA ASP A 20 -4.87 -9.95 9.05
C ASP A 20 -5.02 -8.61 9.79
N VAL A 21 -3.94 -8.08 10.34
CA VAL A 21 -3.89 -6.77 11.03
C VAL A 21 -3.26 -5.67 10.20
N PHE A 22 -2.77 -5.98 8.99
CA PHE A 22 -2.24 -4.96 8.08
C PHE A 22 -3.35 -3.99 7.67
N LEU A 23 -3.10 -2.70 7.90
CA LEU A 23 -3.98 -1.63 7.49
C LEU A 23 -3.43 -0.98 6.21
N PRO A 24 -4.26 -0.74 5.19
CA PRO A 24 -3.83 0.00 4.01
C PRO A 24 -3.17 1.32 4.41
N CYS A 25 -2.10 1.70 3.73
CA CYS A 25 -1.39 2.92 4.04
C CYS A 25 -0.74 3.58 2.83
N ALA A 26 -0.28 4.82 2.98
CA ALA A 26 0.41 5.57 1.94
C ALA A 26 1.53 6.46 2.50
N CYS A 27 2.49 6.81 1.64
CA CYS A 27 3.64 7.66 1.96
C CYS A 27 3.97 8.58 0.77
N VAL A 28 4.25 9.85 1.06
CA VAL A 28 4.77 10.82 0.08
C VAL A 28 6.29 10.63 -0.07
N PRO A 29 6.84 10.50 -1.30
CA PRO A 29 8.27 10.36 -1.50
C PRO A 29 9.05 11.54 -0.96
N GLY A 30 10.27 11.30 -0.48
CA GLY A 30 11.15 12.35 0.05
C GLY A 30 10.79 12.87 1.45
N ASP A 31 9.56 12.70 1.91
CA ASP A 31 9.18 13.06 3.29
C ASP A 31 9.74 12.07 4.32
N LYS A 32 9.70 12.52 5.59
CA LYS A 32 9.86 11.63 6.75
C LYS A 32 8.87 10.46 6.62
N PRO A 33 9.13 9.28 7.22
CA PRO A 33 8.29 8.08 7.10
C PRO A 33 6.95 8.21 7.84
N ALA A 34 6.19 9.28 7.56
CA ALA A 34 4.81 9.42 7.97
C ALA A 34 3.98 8.57 7.01
N MET A 35 3.66 7.35 7.46
CA MET A 35 2.66 6.53 6.81
C MET A 35 1.29 6.95 7.30
N PHE A 36 0.37 7.15 6.36
CA PHE A 36 -1.02 7.45 6.66
C PHE A 36 -1.84 6.19 6.50
N VAL A 37 -2.52 5.77 7.57
CA VAL A 37 -3.48 4.66 7.50
C VAL A 37 -4.75 5.13 6.76
N LEU A 38 -5.18 4.37 5.76
CA LEU A 38 -6.43 4.64 5.06
C LEU A 38 -7.62 4.21 5.95
N LYS A 39 -8.65 5.05 6.05
CA LYS A 39 -9.75 4.88 7.04
C LYS A 39 -10.82 3.84 6.65
N GLY A 40 -10.56 2.96 5.69
CA GLY A 40 -11.56 1.98 5.21
C GLY A 40 -10.93 0.66 4.80
N GLU A 41 -11.65 -0.43 5.05
CA GLU A 41 -11.36 -1.73 4.43
C GLU A 41 -11.76 -1.67 2.96
N LEU A 42 -10.83 -1.97 2.07
CA LEU A 42 -11.11 -2.11 0.64
C LEU A 42 -11.71 -3.49 0.42
N THR A 43 -12.88 -3.55 -0.23
CA THR A 43 -13.63 -4.80 -0.40
C THR A 43 -13.25 -5.52 -1.69
N SER A 44 -13.37 -6.86 -1.70
CA SER A 44 -12.85 -7.71 -2.78
C SER A 44 -13.43 -7.37 -4.16
N GLY A 45 -12.57 -7.24 -5.17
CA GLY A 45 -12.96 -7.12 -6.59
C GLY A 45 -12.88 -5.71 -7.16
N GLY A 46 -12.61 -4.70 -6.33
CA GLY A 46 -12.39 -3.31 -6.73
C GLY A 46 -11.20 -2.64 -6.04
N GLU A 47 -10.38 -3.41 -5.30
CA GLU A 47 -9.45 -2.86 -4.30
C GLU A 47 -8.45 -1.85 -4.87
N GLU A 48 -7.98 -2.07 -6.10
CA GLU A 48 -7.02 -1.17 -6.74
C GLU A 48 -7.64 0.16 -7.21
N ILE A 49 -8.90 0.12 -7.65
CA ILE A 49 -9.65 1.29 -8.11
C ILE A 49 -10.07 2.13 -6.91
N GLU A 50 -10.59 1.49 -5.85
CA GLU A 50 -10.97 2.19 -4.62
C GLU A 50 -9.76 2.74 -3.87
N ALA A 51 -8.66 1.98 -3.78
CA ALA A 51 -7.40 2.48 -3.22
C ALA A 51 -6.88 3.69 -4.00
N GLY A 52 -6.83 3.57 -5.34
CA GLY A 52 -6.32 4.60 -6.23
C GLY A 52 -7.15 5.88 -6.20
N ALA A 53 -8.49 5.77 -6.18
CA ALA A 53 -9.39 6.91 -6.10
C ALA A 53 -9.28 7.62 -4.74
N TRP A 54 -9.29 6.89 -3.64
CA TRP A 54 -9.18 7.46 -2.29
C TRP A 54 -7.87 8.21 -2.09
N VAL A 55 -6.80 7.65 -2.63
CA VAL A 55 -5.47 8.24 -2.66
C VAL A 55 -5.47 9.53 -3.50
N ALA A 56 -6.04 9.49 -4.70
CA ALA A 56 -6.10 10.65 -5.60
C ALA A 56 -6.89 11.82 -4.99
N GLU A 57 -7.93 11.55 -4.21
CA GLU A 57 -8.72 12.58 -3.50
C GLU A 57 -7.95 13.25 -2.35
N ARG A 58 -7.07 12.51 -1.67
CA ARG A 58 -6.33 12.98 -0.47
C ARG A 58 -5.01 13.66 -0.81
N PHE A 59 -4.41 13.34 -1.96
CA PHE A 59 -3.05 13.75 -2.32
C PHE A 59 -3.01 14.48 -3.68
N THR A 60 -3.98 15.39 -3.89
CA THR A 60 -4.14 16.14 -5.14
C THR A 60 -2.95 17.03 -5.52
N GLU A 61 -2.07 17.35 -4.56
CA GLU A 61 -0.92 18.25 -4.75
C GLU A 61 0.40 17.53 -5.04
N HIS A 62 0.47 16.20 -4.89
CA HIS A 62 1.70 15.45 -5.09
C HIS A 62 1.70 14.70 -6.42
N SER A 63 2.77 14.88 -7.21
CA SER A 63 2.96 14.12 -8.45
C SER A 63 3.26 12.66 -8.18
N ASP A 64 3.79 12.31 -7.00
CA ASP A 64 4.21 10.95 -6.67
C ASP A 64 3.68 10.48 -5.30
N LEU A 65 3.26 9.22 -5.22
CA LEU A 65 2.82 8.59 -3.98
C LEU A 65 3.14 7.09 -3.97
N PHE A 66 3.58 6.58 -2.81
CA PHE A 66 3.63 5.14 -2.57
C PHE A 66 2.45 4.71 -1.71
N PHE A 67 1.79 3.61 -2.04
CA PHE A 67 0.66 3.10 -1.26
C PHE A 67 0.62 1.58 -1.24
N ALA A 68 0.10 1.02 -0.16
CA ALA A 68 -0.01 -0.41 0.06
C ALA A 68 -1.41 -0.80 0.56
N PHE A 69 -1.97 -1.88 0.04
CA PHE A 69 -3.32 -2.34 0.37
C PHE A 69 -3.50 -3.85 0.25
N ARG A 70 -4.47 -4.40 1.00
CA ARG A 70 -4.89 -5.79 0.86
C ARG A 70 -5.64 -5.98 -0.45
N ALA A 71 -5.23 -6.97 -1.23
CA ALA A 71 -5.96 -7.48 -2.37
C ALA A 71 -6.27 -8.96 -2.08
N GLY A 72 -7.50 -9.41 -2.34
CA GLY A 72 -7.99 -10.74 -1.95
C GLY A 72 -6.99 -11.91 -2.12
N GLY A 73 -7.16 -12.96 -1.32
CA GLY A 73 -6.26 -14.12 -1.33
C GLY A 73 -4.89 -13.86 -0.67
N ARG A 74 -4.89 -13.35 0.56
CA ARG A 74 -3.71 -13.06 1.41
C ARG A 74 -2.57 -12.37 0.65
N ARG A 75 -2.92 -11.36 -0.17
CA ARG A 75 -1.97 -10.60 -0.98
C ARG A 75 -1.98 -9.13 -0.60
N ILE A 76 -0.81 -8.50 -0.55
CA ILE A 76 -0.66 -7.06 -0.43
C ILE A 76 -0.11 -6.53 -1.75
N HIS A 77 -0.74 -5.49 -2.29
CA HIS A 77 -0.22 -4.73 -3.42
C HIS A 77 0.46 -3.48 -2.88
N ILE A 78 1.68 -3.22 -3.36
CA ILE A 78 2.45 -2.02 -3.05
C ILE A 78 2.72 -1.32 -4.37
N CYS A 79 2.33 -0.06 -4.48
CA CYS A 79 2.25 0.64 -5.75
C CYS A 79 2.89 2.02 -5.64
N TRP A 80 3.56 2.44 -6.71
CA TRP A 80 4.00 3.82 -6.91
C TRP A 80 3.07 4.48 -7.93
N LEU A 81 2.35 5.51 -7.53
CA LEU A 81 1.61 6.40 -8.42
C LEU A 81 2.48 7.59 -8.81
N GLN A 82 2.53 7.91 -10.09
CA GLN A 82 3.05 9.16 -10.62
C GLN A 82 2.00 9.79 -11.54
N ASN A 83 1.57 11.02 -11.27
CA ASN A 83 0.54 11.75 -12.02
C ASN A 83 -0.75 10.91 -12.22
N ALA A 84 -1.25 10.32 -11.14
CA ALA A 84 -2.42 9.42 -11.12
C ALA A 84 -2.29 8.15 -11.99
N MET A 85 -1.08 7.79 -12.43
CA MET A 85 -0.79 6.55 -13.15
C MET A 85 0.13 5.66 -12.33
N ILE A 86 -0.08 4.35 -12.37
CA ILE A 86 0.79 3.39 -11.67
C ILE A 86 2.10 3.28 -12.46
N ARG A 87 3.19 3.70 -11.83
CA ARG A 87 4.56 3.58 -12.33
C ARG A 87 5.15 2.20 -12.07
N GLU A 88 4.92 1.69 -10.86
CA GLU A 88 5.50 0.45 -10.38
C GLU A 88 4.55 -0.25 -9.43
N ARG A 89 4.59 -1.59 -9.42
CA ARG A 89 3.79 -2.43 -8.55
C ARG A 89 4.57 -3.66 -8.11
N VAL A 90 4.49 -3.95 -6.82
CA VAL A 90 4.99 -5.16 -6.18
C VAL A 90 3.82 -5.90 -5.54
N HIS A 91 3.82 -7.22 -5.66
CA HIS A 91 2.87 -8.09 -4.98
C HIS A 91 3.59 -8.86 -3.88
N VAL A 92 3.09 -8.76 -2.67
CA VAL A 92 3.54 -9.57 -1.53
C VAL A 92 2.47 -10.63 -1.30
N GLN A 93 2.82 -11.89 -1.54
CA GLN A 93 1.97 -13.02 -1.16
C GLN A 93 2.39 -13.48 0.23
N VAL A 94 1.43 -13.53 1.16
CA VAL A 94 1.68 -14.00 2.52
C VAL A 94 1.30 -15.46 2.58
N GLU A 95 2.28 -16.34 2.63
CA GLU A 95 2.06 -17.78 2.82
C GLU A 95 1.50 -18.03 4.22
N GLU A 96 0.63 -19.04 4.37
CA GLU A 96 0.33 -19.57 5.69
C GLU A 96 1.62 -20.17 6.24
N GLY A 97 2.09 -19.69 7.38
CA GLY A 97 3.05 -20.45 8.16
C GLY A 97 2.36 -21.76 8.52
N GLU A 98 2.90 -22.88 8.05
CA GLU A 98 2.50 -24.20 8.54
C GLU A 98 2.71 -24.20 10.07
N GLU A 99 1.61 -24.25 10.82
CA GLU A 99 1.60 -24.50 12.27
C GLU A 99 2.07 -25.93 12.59
#